data_AF-A0A2Z6GAJ4-F1
#
_entry.id   AF-A0A2Z6GAJ4-F1
#
_cell.length_a   1.000
_cell.length_b   1.000
_cell.length_c   1.000
_cell.angle_alpha   90.00
_cell.angle_beta   90.00
_cell.angle_gamma   90.00
#
_symmetry.space_group_name_H-M   'P 1'
#
loop_
_entity.id
_entity.type
_entity.pdbx_description
1 polymer ?
#
loop_
_entity_poly.entity_id
_entity_poly.type
_entity_poly.pdbx_seq_one_letter_code
_entity_poly.pdbx_strand_id
1 'polypeptide(L)'
;MKTQVAQESDDAIFTLTLQNDATDRFFWLQDKRSGTVYFEAEGQYVGGDAIVKECTVMRDGLHLGLSSGAIVSFYFCSLSLREYLGVVSALKKLYAARPVVLEVFDA
;
A
#
# COMPACT_ATOMS: atom_id res chain seq x y z
N MET A 1 -1.46 -4.05 19.68
CA MET A 1 -1.80 -3.49 18.36
C MET A 1 -0.52 -3.03 17.71
N LYS A 2 0.04 -3.83 16.81
CA LYS A 2 1.26 -3.58 16.04
C LYS A 2 0.94 -3.72 14.55
N THR A 3 1.43 -2.80 13.73
CA THR A 3 1.44 -2.97 12.27
C THR A 3 2.70 -3.73 11.85
N GLN A 4 2.54 -4.83 11.10
CA GLN A 4 3.63 -5.57 10.50
C GLN A 4 3.79 -5.20 9.03
N VAL A 5 5.04 -5.08 8.58
CA VAL A 5 5.40 -4.73 7.21
C VAL A 5 6.23 -5.87 6.64
N ALA A 6 5.74 -6.52 5.57
CA ALA A 6 6.50 -7.52 4.83
C ALA A 6 6.67 -7.07 3.37
N GLN A 7 7.85 -7.33 2.81
CA GLN A 7 8.18 -7.00 1.42
C GLN A 7 8.80 -8.22 0.78
N GLU A 8 8.28 -8.60 -0.38
CA GLU A 8 8.82 -9.68 -1.21
C GLU A 8 8.97 -9.18 -2.64
N SER A 9 10.03 -9.57 -3.32
CA SER A 9 10.30 -9.17 -4.69
C SER A 9 11.04 -10.27 -5.41
N ASP A 10 10.45 -10.79 -6.49
CA ASP A 10 11.10 -11.69 -7.44
C ASP A 10 11.26 -11.00 -8.81
N ASP A 11 11.65 -11.74 -9.85
CA ASP A 11 11.89 -11.18 -11.19
C ASP A 11 10.62 -10.59 -11.85
N ALA A 12 9.42 -10.97 -11.39
CA ALA A 12 8.14 -10.61 -12.02
C ALA A 12 7.25 -9.72 -11.16
N ILE A 13 7.30 -9.88 -9.83
CA ILE A 13 6.32 -9.31 -8.90
C ILE A 13 7.03 -8.62 -7.73
N PHE A 14 6.47 -7.50 -7.29
CA PHE A 14 6.79 -6.87 -6.00
C PHE A 14 5.53 -6.87 -5.13
N THR A 15 5.66 -7.32 -3.88
CA THR A 15 4.58 -7.40 -2.90
C THR A 15 4.90 -6.58 -1.66
N LEU A 16 3.94 -5.74 -1.23
CA LEU A 16 3.95 -5.10 0.09
C LEU A 16 2.75 -5.60 0.88
N THR A 17 2.98 -6.12 2.09
CA THR A 17 1.92 -6.54 3.00
C THR A 17 1.94 -5.68 4.25
N LEU A 18 0.77 -5.12 4.59
CA LEU A 18 0.53 -4.43 5.85
C LEU A 18 -0.54 -5.17 6.63
N GLN A 19 -0.22 -5.55 7.85
CA GLN A 19 -1.15 -6.24 8.74
C GLN A 19 -1.22 -5.51 10.07
N ASN A 20 -2.41 -5.10 10.49
CA ASN A 20 -2.63 -4.70 11.89
C ASN A 20 -2.92 -5.96 12.74
N ASP A 21 -2.84 -5.87 14.07
CA ASP A 21 -3.24 -7.00 14.94
C ASP A 21 -4.76 -7.34 14.82
N ALA A 22 -5.56 -6.46 14.19
CA ALA A 22 -6.90 -6.78 13.71
C ALA A 22 -6.80 -7.69 12.46
N THR A 23 -7.86 -8.40 12.11
CA THR A 23 -7.89 -9.31 10.95
C THR A 23 -7.64 -8.66 9.59
N ASP A 24 -7.40 -7.35 9.55
CA ASP A 24 -7.22 -6.58 8.32
C ASP A 24 -5.78 -6.73 7.81
N ARG A 25 -5.66 -7.36 6.63
CA ARG A 25 -4.41 -7.45 5.87
C ARG A 25 -4.58 -6.76 4.53
N PHE A 26 -3.58 -5.97 4.16
CA PHE A 26 -3.57 -5.20 2.93
C PHE A 26 -2.36 -5.59 2.09
N PHE A 27 -2.60 -5.82 0.80
CA PHE A 27 -1.61 -6.32 -0.15
C PHE A 27 -1.53 -5.38 -1.33
N TRP A 28 -0.32 -5.00 -1.72
CA TRP A 28 -0.06 -4.40 -3.01
C TRP A 28 0.74 -5.39 -3.85
N LEU A 29 0.33 -5.58 -5.09
CA LEU A 29 1.00 -6.43 -6.06
C LEU A 29 1.34 -5.60 -7.29
N GLN A 30 2.63 -5.46 -7.60
CA GLN A 30 3.08 -4.80 -8.81
C GLN A 30 3.46 -5.84 -9.86
N ASP A 31 2.80 -5.80 -11.02
CA ASP A 31 3.31 -6.43 -12.23
C ASP A 31 4.44 -5.56 -12.79
N LYS A 32 5.68 -6.04 -12.70
CA LYS A 32 6.86 -5.29 -13.16
C LYS A 32 6.91 -5.06 -14.67
N ARG A 33 6.19 -5.86 -15.47
CA ARG A 33 6.17 -5.70 -16.94
C ARG A 33 5.29 -4.53 -17.37
N SER A 34 4.10 -4.43 -16.77
CA SER A 34 3.16 -3.34 -17.08
C SER A 34 3.33 -2.11 -16.18
N GLY A 35 4.00 -2.26 -15.04
CA GLY A 35 4.08 -1.25 -13.98
C GLY A 35 2.73 -1.04 -13.27
N THR A 36 1.75 -1.91 -13.50
CA THR A 36 0.43 -1.85 -12.89
C THR A 36 0.51 -2.33 -11.45
N VAL A 37 -0.13 -1.57 -10.55
CA VAL A 37 -0.21 -1.88 -9.13
C VAL A 37 -1.64 -2.24 -8.81
N TYR A 38 -1.82 -3.48 -8.35
CA TYR A 38 -3.06 -4.04 -7.85
C TYR A 38 -3.08 -3.96 -6.32
N PHE A 39 -4.27 -3.84 -5.76
CA PHE A 39 -4.47 -3.76 -4.32
C PHE A 39 -5.54 -4.73 -3.87
N GLU A 40 -5.26 -5.47 -2.80
CA GLU A 40 -6.23 -6.36 -2.15
C GLU A 40 -6.28 -6.09 -0.65
N ALA A 41 -7.46 -6.26 -0.05
CA ALA A 41 -7.66 -6.13 1.39
C ALA A 41 -8.47 -7.33 1.91
N GLU A 42 -7.88 -8.12 2.81
CA GLU A 42 -8.62 -9.11 3.59
C GLU A 42 -9.52 -8.39 4.60
N GLY A 43 -10.82 -8.70 4.60
CA GLY A 43 -11.80 -8.12 5.53
C GLY A 43 -12.61 -6.94 4.97
N GLN A 44 -12.19 -6.35 3.84
CA GLN A 44 -12.97 -5.35 3.11
C GLN A 44 -13.21 -5.87 1.68
N TYR A 45 -14.47 -5.90 1.22
CA TYR A 45 -14.77 -6.38 -0.13
C TYR A 45 -14.35 -5.33 -1.15
N VAL A 46 -13.07 -5.37 -1.56
CA VAL A 46 -12.54 -4.60 -2.68
C VAL A 46 -12.72 -5.45 -3.94
N GLY A 47 -13.94 -5.54 -4.45
CA GLY A 47 -14.23 -6.33 -5.66
C GLY A 47 -13.67 -5.68 -6.94
N GLY A 48 -13.28 -6.51 -7.91
CA GLY A 48 -12.89 -6.09 -9.28
C GLY A 48 -11.39 -5.75 -9.47
N ASP A 49 -11.06 -5.14 -10.61
CA ASP A 49 -9.71 -4.61 -10.92
C ASP A 49 -9.37 -3.43 -9.98
N ALA A 50 -8.93 -3.75 -8.76
CA ALA A 50 -8.56 -2.80 -7.72
C ALA A 50 -7.19 -2.15 -7.99
N ILE A 51 -7.07 -1.51 -9.15
CA ILE A 51 -5.87 -0.77 -9.55
C ILE A 51 -5.82 0.54 -8.78
N VAL A 52 -4.71 0.78 -8.08
CA VAL A 52 -4.49 2.03 -7.35
C VAL A 52 -4.21 3.16 -8.35
N LYS A 53 -4.97 4.24 -8.24
CA LYS A 53 -4.81 5.47 -9.03
C LYS A 53 -4.17 6.59 -8.22
N GLU A 54 -4.47 6.63 -6.93
CA GLU A 54 -3.97 7.61 -5.98
C GLU A 54 -3.64 6.91 -4.67
N CYS A 55 -2.51 7.25 -4.06
CA CYS A 55 -2.04 6.71 -2.80
C CYS A 55 -1.40 7.85 -2.00
N THR A 56 -2.04 8.24 -0.90
CA THR A 56 -1.48 9.22 0.03
C THR A 56 -1.03 8.48 1.29
N VAL A 57 0.23 8.65 1.67
CA VAL A 57 0.78 8.09 2.91
C VAL A 57 1.09 9.20 3.90
N MET A 58 0.66 8.99 5.14
CA MET A 58 0.83 9.87 6.29
C MET A 58 1.38 9.07 7.47
N ARG A 59 1.89 9.76 8.51
CA ARG A 59 2.45 9.08 9.69
C ARG A 59 1.46 8.16 10.43
N ASP A 60 0.17 8.44 10.32
CA ASP A 60 -0.90 7.71 10.98
C ASP A 60 -1.65 6.75 10.05
N GLY A 61 -1.35 6.72 8.75
CA GLY A 61 -2.05 5.82 7.83
C GLY A 61 -1.80 6.04 6.33
N LEU A 62 -2.70 5.45 5.55
CA LEU A 62 -2.73 5.43 4.09
C LEU A 62 -4.15 5.70 3.61
N HIS A 63 -4.28 6.44 2.53
CA HIS A 63 -5.50 6.56 1.75
C HIS A 63 -5.24 6.14 0.31
N LEU A 64 -6.13 5.33 -0.24
CA LEU A 64 -6.06 4.82 -1.61
C LEU A 64 -7.30 5.21 -2.37
N GLY A 65 -7.11 5.82 -3.54
CA GLY A 65 -8.13 5.96 -4.57
C GLY A 65 -7.97 4.83 -5.59
N LEU A 66 -9.01 4.03 -5.77
CA LEU A 66 -9.02 2.91 -6.71
C LEU A 66 -9.66 3.30 -8.05
N SER A 67 -9.32 2.57 -9.11
CA SER A 67 -9.89 2.81 -10.45
C SER A 67 -11.40 2.59 -10.54
N SER A 68 -11.97 1.85 -9.58
CA SER A 68 -13.42 1.68 -9.41
C SER A 68 -14.12 2.91 -8.79
N GLY A 69 -13.36 3.92 -8.35
CA GLY A 69 -13.87 5.07 -7.59
C GLY A 69 -14.00 4.82 -6.09
N ALA A 70 -13.71 3.59 -5.61
CA ALA A 70 -13.67 3.31 -4.17
C ALA A 70 -12.48 3.99 -3.50
N ILE A 71 -12.68 4.42 -2.25
CA ILE A 71 -11.64 4.96 -1.39
C ILE A 71 -11.42 3.97 -0.24
N VAL A 72 -10.16 3.56 -0.05
CA VAL A 72 -9.76 2.68 1.05
C VAL A 72 -8.84 3.45 1.98
N SER A 73 -9.15 3.45 3.27
CA SER A 73 -8.35 4.12 4.30
C SER A 73 -7.83 3.08 5.28
N PHE A 74 -6.54 3.14 5.58
CA PHE A 74 -5.87 2.26 6.51
C PHE A 74 -5.10 3.08 7.52
N TYR A 75 -5.40 2.92 8.80
CA TYR A 75 -4.69 3.62 9.87
C TYR A 75 -3.68 2.70 10.53
N PHE A 76 -2.47 3.23 10.70
CA PHE A 76 -1.38 2.55 11.37
C PHE A 76 -1.61 2.46 12.87
N CYS A 77 -1.33 1.29 13.41
CA CYS A 77 -1.43 1.02 14.82
C CYS A 77 -0.04 1.11 15.45
N SER A 78 0.34 2.31 15.89
CA SER A 78 1.58 2.57 16.63
C SER A 78 2.86 2.17 15.87
N LEU A 79 3.01 2.61 14.62
CA LEU A 79 4.28 2.48 13.90
C LEU A 79 5.36 3.38 14.52
N SER A 80 6.56 2.85 14.73
CA SER A 80 7.73 3.66 14.98
C SER A 80 8.12 4.45 13.73
N LEU A 81 8.86 5.55 13.88
CA LEU A 81 9.36 6.34 12.75
C LEU A 81 10.16 5.49 11.75
N ARG A 82 10.95 4.53 12.24
CA ARG A 82 11.72 3.62 11.38
C ARG A 82 10.80 2.76 10.52
N GLU A 83 9.74 2.21 11.09
CA GLU A 83 8.80 1.36 10.36
C GLU A 83 7.99 2.19 9.34
N TYR A 84 7.54 3.40 9.73
CA TYR A 84 6.90 4.34 8.81
C TYR A 84 7.77 4.66 7.59
N LEU A 85 9.04 5.03 7.81
CA LEU A 85 9.99 5.28 6.72
C LEU A 85 10.22 4.02 5.87
N GLY A 86 10.13 2.84 6.46
CA GLY A 86 10.12 1.55 5.76
C GLY A 86 8.93 1.40 4.81
N VAL A 87 7.72 1.76 5.25
CA VAL A 87 6.51 1.78 4.41
C VAL A 87 6.66 2.79 3.26
N VAL A 88 7.06 4.03 3.55
CA VAL A 88 7.26 5.07 2.53
C VAL A 88 8.28 4.62 1.49
N SER A 89 9.40 4.04 1.93
CA SER A 89 10.43 3.51 1.02
C SER A 89 9.89 2.37 0.14
N ALA A 90 9.08 1.48 0.70
CA ALA A 90 8.44 0.39 -0.05
C ALA A 90 7.50 0.93 -1.13
N LEU A 91 6.61 1.85 -0.75
CA LEU A 91 5.65 2.47 -1.66
C LEU A 91 6.37 3.25 -2.77
N LYS A 92 7.45 3.96 -2.45
CA LYS A 92 8.28 4.66 -3.46
C LYS A 92 8.89 3.71 -4.48
N LYS A 93 9.35 2.53 -4.05
CA LYS A 93 9.83 1.48 -4.98
C LYS A 93 8.70 0.94 -5.84
N LEU A 94 7.58 0.64 -5.19
CA LEU A 94 6.39 0.07 -5.82
C LEU A 94 5.80 1.02 -6.88
N TYR A 95 5.81 2.33 -6.65
CA TYR A 95 5.34 3.33 -7.60
C TYR A 95 6.46 4.00 -8.41
N ALA A 96 7.69 3.44 -8.45
CA ALA A 96 8.82 4.07 -9.14
C ALA A 96 8.56 4.33 -10.64
N ALA A 97 7.79 3.44 -11.30
CA ALA A 97 7.40 3.61 -12.70
C ALA A 97 6.28 4.65 -12.90
N ARG A 98 5.52 4.98 -11.85
CA ARG A 98 4.37 5.90 -11.89
C ARG A 98 4.33 6.76 -10.62
N PRO A 99 5.34 7.63 -10.40
CA PRO A 99 5.53 8.34 -9.13
C PRO A 99 4.37 9.28 -8.79
N VAL A 100 3.64 9.77 -9.79
CA VAL A 100 2.44 10.61 -9.62
C VAL A 100 1.31 9.93 -8.82
N VAL A 101 1.32 8.59 -8.72
CA VAL A 101 0.32 7.86 -7.93
C VAL A 101 0.57 8.02 -6.43
N LEU A 102 1.82 8.24 -6.00
CA LEU A 102 2.19 8.28 -4.59
C LEU A 102 2.45 9.72 -4.12
N GLU A 103 1.66 10.15 -3.15
CA GLU A 103 1.89 11.35 -2.36
C GLU A 103 2.33 10.97 -0.94
N VAL A 104 3.41 11.58 -0.47
CA VAL A 104 3.88 11.43 0.92
C VAL A 104 3.61 12.74 1.64
N PHE A 105 2.67 12.71 2.58
CA PHE A 105 2.30 13.88 3.38
C PHE A 105 2.94 13.77 4.77
N ASP A 106 4.16 14.30 4.86
CA ASP A 106 4.95 14.40 6.10
C ASP A 106 4.78 15.80 6.70
N ALA A 107 3.74 15.99 7.53
CA ALA A 107 3.60 17.19 8.36
C ALA A 107 4.48 17.11 9.64
#